data_AF-A0A2N2S9M5-F1
#
_entry.id   AF-A0A2N2S9M5-F1
#
_cell.length_a   1.000
_cell.length_b   1.000
_cell.length_c   1.000
_cell.angle_alpha   90.00
_cell.angle_beta   90.00
_cell.angle_gamma   90.00
#
_symmetry.space_group_name_H-M   'P 1'
#
loop_
_entity.id
_entity.type
_entity.pdbx_description
1 polymer ?
#
loop_
_entity_poly.entity_id
_entity_poly.type
_entity_poly.pdbx_seq_one_letter_code
_entity_poly.pdbx_strand_id
1 'polypeptide(L)'
;NQRLLAQIRASRSPKPGSLLRIADAFDAKVIERQDDLFLLEILNPAPAIELIDRHGSLPLPPYISHAADDHDEERYQTVFARELGAVAAPTAGLHFDDAMMERLGTSGIAIAYVTLHVGAGTFQPVRVDNIHEHKMHSELYSVPQATVDAIRLAQSRGGKVTAVGTTVLRALESAARNGELQGGSGETDIFITPGYRFQVVERLLTNFHLPKSTLLMLVSAFAGTDHIKQAYQHAIEARYRFFSYGDAMLIERA
;
A
#
# COMPACT_ATOMS: atom_id res chain seq x y z
N ASN A 1 -5.42 23.84 3.73
CA ASN A 1 -6.29 23.01 4.57
C ASN A 1 -5.64 22.84 5.94
N GLN A 2 -6.30 23.27 7.02
CA GLN A 2 -5.82 23.11 8.40
C GLN A 2 -6.44 21.89 9.11
N ARG A 3 -7.21 21.06 8.41
CA ARG A 3 -7.81 19.85 8.97
C ARG A 3 -7.18 18.62 8.34
N LEU A 4 -6.92 17.62 9.19
CA LEU A 4 -6.30 16.35 8.82
C LEU A 4 -7.01 15.21 9.56
N LEU A 5 -7.17 14.07 8.89
CA LEU A 5 -7.48 12.81 9.57
C LEU A 5 -6.18 12.12 9.94
N ALA A 6 -6.06 11.71 11.19
CA ALA A 6 -4.86 11.08 11.72
C ALA A 6 -5.20 9.89 12.63
N GLN A 7 -4.34 8.88 12.64
CA GLN A 7 -4.37 7.85 13.68
C GLN A 7 -3.51 8.31 14.86
N ILE A 8 -4.00 8.11 16.08
CA ILE A 8 -3.29 8.51 17.31
C ILE A 8 -3.04 7.28 18.16
N ARG A 9 -1.76 7.01 18.44
CA ARG A 9 -1.35 6.02 19.44
C ARG A 9 -1.19 6.72 20.79
N ALA A 10 -2.08 6.41 21.74
CA ALA A 10 -2.03 6.97 23.10
C ALA A 10 -2.49 5.92 24.12
N SER A 11 -1.93 5.96 25.33
CA SER A 11 -2.35 5.08 26.44
C SER A 11 -3.81 5.30 26.83
N ARG A 12 -4.34 6.52 26.62
CA ARG A 12 -5.76 6.84 26.74
C ARG A 12 -6.19 7.60 25.49
N SER A 13 -7.31 7.19 24.90
CA SER A 13 -7.86 7.82 23.71
C SER A 13 -8.21 9.30 24.00
N PRO A 14 -7.69 10.26 23.22
CA PRO A 14 -8.02 11.68 23.39
C PRO A 14 -9.51 11.94 23.16
N LYS A 15 -10.10 12.85 23.95
CA LYS A 15 -11.50 13.24 23.80
C LYS A 15 -11.64 14.42 22.83
N PRO A 16 -12.78 14.59 22.14
CA PRO A 16 -13.11 15.85 21.47
C PRO A 16 -12.81 17.07 22.34
N GLY A 17 -12.15 18.07 21.76
CA GLY A 17 -11.67 19.28 22.45
C GLY A 17 -10.28 19.16 23.08
N SER A 18 -9.68 17.98 23.12
CA SER A 18 -8.31 17.80 23.64
C SER A 18 -7.29 18.52 22.76
N LEU A 19 -6.31 19.17 23.39
CA LEU A 19 -5.17 19.77 22.71
C LEU A 19 -3.98 18.81 22.74
N LEU A 20 -3.34 18.64 21.59
CA LEU A 20 -2.19 17.78 21.38
C LEU A 20 -1.01 18.63 20.95
N ARG A 21 0.12 18.52 21.66
CA ARG A 21 1.40 19.07 21.22
C ARG A 21 2.07 18.05 20.31
N ILE A 22 2.35 18.43 19.06
CA ILE A 22 2.98 17.56 18.06
C ILE A 22 4.43 18.00 17.84
N ALA A 23 5.36 17.05 17.95
CA ALA A 23 6.80 17.23 17.76
C ALA A 23 7.40 18.41 18.55
N ASP A 24 6.81 18.74 19.71
CA ASP A 24 7.10 19.94 20.50
C ASP A 24 7.08 21.26 19.70
N ALA A 25 6.47 21.28 18.52
CA ALA A 25 6.54 22.38 17.56
C ALA A 25 5.21 23.11 17.36
N PHE A 26 4.10 22.37 17.21
CA PHE A 26 2.78 22.95 16.96
C PHE A 26 1.66 22.21 17.69
N ASP A 27 0.51 22.88 17.81
CA ASP A 27 -0.65 22.34 18.51
C ASP A 27 -1.74 21.90 17.52
N ALA A 28 -2.43 20.82 17.86
CA ALA A 28 -3.60 20.34 17.16
C ALA A 28 -4.75 20.11 18.14
N LYS A 29 -5.96 20.50 17.74
CA LYS A 29 -7.18 20.24 18.50
C LYS A 29 -7.88 19.00 17.94
N VAL A 30 -8.23 18.07 18.81
CA VAL A 30 -9.10 16.94 18.47
C VAL A 30 -10.51 17.47 18.26
N ILE A 31 -11.03 17.38 17.04
CA ILE A 31 -12.40 17.79 16.73
C ILE A 31 -13.36 16.66 17.06
N GLU A 32 -13.12 15.49 16.49
CA GLU A 32 -13.93 14.29 16.71
C GLU A 32 -13.15 13.03 16.39
N ARG A 33 -13.75 11.89 16.73
CA ARG A 33 -13.26 10.57 16.35
C ARG A 33 -14.20 10.00 15.28
N GLN A 34 -13.63 9.59 14.16
CA GLN A 34 -14.29 8.92 13.04
C GLN A 34 -13.73 7.49 12.96
N ASP A 35 -14.46 6.53 13.53
CA ASP A 35 -14.02 5.13 13.69
C ASP A 35 -12.64 5.01 14.37
N ASP A 36 -11.60 4.63 13.61
CA ASP A 36 -10.22 4.47 14.08
C ASP A 36 -9.35 5.74 13.90
N LEU A 37 -9.90 6.79 13.29
CA LEU A 37 -9.21 8.04 12.97
C LEU A 37 -9.73 9.20 13.83
N PHE A 38 -8.89 10.22 13.99
CA PHE A 38 -9.20 11.47 14.68
C PHE A 38 -9.13 12.60 13.67
N LEU A 39 -10.21 13.39 13.59
CA LEU A 39 -10.18 14.64 12.86
C LEU A 39 -9.48 15.68 13.73
N LEU A 40 -8.36 16.20 13.22
CA LEU A 40 -7.54 17.20 13.87
C LEU A 40 -7.68 18.54 13.16
N GLU A 41 -7.75 19.61 13.94
CA GLU A 41 -7.59 20.98 13.47
C GLU A 41 -6.22 21.49 13.93
N ILE A 42 -5.37 21.83 12.97
CA ILE A 42 -4.03 22.34 13.21
C ILE A 42 -4.14 23.81 13.63
N LEU A 43 -3.69 24.11 14.84
CA LEU A 43 -3.70 25.45 15.43
C LEU A 43 -2.39 26.17 15.11
N ASN A 44 -2.08 26.31 13.82
CA ASN A 44 -0.86 26.97 13.35
C ASN A 44 -1.14 27.77 12.06
N PRO A 45 -0.55 28.96 11.88
CA PRO A 45 -0.70 29.73 10.64
C PRO A 45 -0.15 29.01 9.40
N ALA A 46 0.89 28.19 9.55
CA ALA A 46 1.46 27.44 8.45
C ALA A 46 0.51 26.33 7.97
N PRO A 47 0.48 26.02 6.66
CA PRO A 47 -0.26 24.88 6.13
C PRO A 47 0.15 23.57 6.80
N ALA A 48 -0.84 22.70 7.06
CA ALA A 48 -0.61 21.44 7.75
C ALA A 48 0.41 20.54 7.03
N ILE A 49 0.45 20.58 5.70
CA ILE A 49 1.42 19.81 4.89
C ILE A 49 2.86 20.26 5.11
N GLU A 50 3.12 21.57 5.25
CA GLU A 50 4.46 22.10 5.51
C GLU A 50 4.94 21.74 6.92
N LEU A 51 4.02 21.67 7.88
CA LEU A 51 4.32 21.25 9.25
C LEU A 51 4.63 19.75 9.31
N ILE A 52 3.91 18.92 8.54
CA ILE A 52 4.21 17.49 8.41
C ILE A 52 5.57 17.31 7.73
N ASP A 53 5.87 18.06 6.69
CA ASP A 53 7.16 17.97 5.99
C ASP A 53 8.33 18.34 6.90
N ARG A 54 8.17 19.38 7.72
CA ARG A 54 9.23 19.87 8.63
C ARG A 54 9.42 19.03 9.89
N HIS A 55 8.35 18.42 10.40
CA HIS A 55 8.33 17.80 11.74
C HIS A 55 7.85 16.35 11.77
N GLY A 56 7.40 15.82 10.63
CA GLY A 56 7.03 14.43 10.48
C GLY A 56 8.26 13.53 10.42
N SER A 57 8.03 12.25 10.70
CA SER A 57 9.01 11.19 10.50
C SER A 57 8.34 10.08 9.71
N LEU A 58 9.12 9.35 8.93
CA LEU A 58 8.63 8.19 8.19
C LEU A 58 7.93 7.18 9.12
N PRO A 59 6.67 6.78 8.85
CA PRO A 59 5.99 5.77 9.65
C PRO A 59 6.50 4.38 9.28
N LEU A 60 7.48 3.89 10.04
CA LEU A 60 7.95 2.52 9.90
C LEU A 60 6.90 1.51 10.39
N PRO A 61 6.71 0.38 9.68
CA PRO A 61 5.84 -0.71 10.10
C PRO A 61 6.15 -1.21 11.53
N PRO A 62 5.14 -1.69 12.28
CA PRO A 62 5.26 -1.96 13.72
C PRO A 62 6.22 -3.11 14.09
N TYR A 63 6.66 -3.91 13.12
CA TYR A 63 7.67 -4.95 13.32
C TYR A 63 9.11 -4.41 13.22
N ILE A 64 9.30 -3.16 12.80
CA ILE A 64 10.60 -2.49 12.79
C ILE A 64 10.75 -1.80 14.15
N SER A 65 11.77 -2.20 14.92
CA SER A 65 11.94 -1.78 16.31
C SER A 65 12.82 -0.55 16.50
N HIS A 66 13.49 -0.08 15.45
CA HIS A 66 14.30 1.15 15.50
C HIS A 66 13.48 2.37 15.02
N ALA A 67 13.92 3.56 15.41
CA ALA A 67 13.37 4.81 14.90
C ALA A 67 13.83 5.01 13.45
N ALA A 68 13.01 5.62 12.60
CA ALA A 68 13.40 5.95 11.24
C ALA A 68 14.70 6.75 11.23
N ASP A 69 15.65 6.33 10.39
CA ASP A 69 16.90 7.03 10.12
C ASP A 69 16.95 7.49 8.66
N ASP A 70 17.99 8.28 8.32
CA ASP A 70 18.17 8.81 6.97
C ASP A 70 18.23 7.69 5.91
N HIS A 71 18.72 6.50 6.27
CA HIS A 71 18.79 5.35 5.38
C HIS A 71 17.40 4.71 5.18
N ASP A 72 16.55 4.68 6.21
CA ASP A 72 15.14 4.32 6.05
C ASP A 72 14.41 5.33 5.17
N GLU A 73 14.64 6.64 5.33
CA GLU A 73 14.02 7.68 4.49
C GLU A 73 14.42 7.53 3.02
N GLU A 74 15.71 7.36 2.74
CA GLU A 74 16.23 7.11 1.39
C GLU A 74 15.66 5.82 0.78
N ARG A 75 15.57 4.74 1.57
CA ARG A 75 14.98 3.48 1.08
C ARG A 75 13.48 3.59 0.88
N TYR A 76 12.74 4.15 1.82
CA TYR A 76 11.28 4.22 1.74
C TYR A 76 10.80 5.16 0.63
N GLN A 77 11.62 6.10 0.18
CA GLN A 77 11.37 6.80 -1.07
C GLN A 77 11.72 5.89 -2.27
N THR A 78 10.77 5.05 -2.66
CA THR A 78 10.91 4.30 -3.92
C THR A 78 11.05 5.26 -5.11
N VAL A 79 11.68 4.80 -6.19
CA VAL A 79 11.67 5.46 -7.52
C VAL A 79 10.26 5.78 -8.06
N PHE A 80 9.21 5.25 -7.42
CA PHE A 80 7.81 5.45 -7.75
C PHE A 80 7.12 6.55 -6.92
N ALA A 81 7.76 7.11 -5.88
CA ALA A 81 7.18 8.16 -5.04
C ALA A 81 7.10 9.48 -5.81
N ARG A 82 5.89 9.86 -6.26
CA ARG A 82 5.66 11.08 -7.06
C ARG A 82 4.65 12.05 -6.45
N GLU A 83 3.81 11.59 -5.52
CA GLU A 83 2.73 12.39 -4.91
C GLU A 83 2.95 12.50 -3.39
N LEU A 84 2.90 13.72 -2.87
CA LEU A 84 2.98 14.01 -1.43
C LEU A 84 1.77 13.37 -0.71
N GLY A 85 2.02 12.55 0.32
CA GLY A 85 0.96 11.93 1.14
C GLY A 85 0.57 10.49 0.73
N ALA A 86 1.30 9.84 -0.17
CA ALA A 86 1.26 8.38 -0.29
C ALA A 86 2.10 7.77 0.87
N VAL A 87 1.45 7.53 2.01
CA VAL A 87 2.12 7.24 3.31
C VAL A 87 2.80 5.86 3.37
N ALA A 88 2.48 4.94 2.47
CA ALA A 88 3.18 3.66 2.38
C ALA A 88 3.73 3.46 0.97
N ALA A 89 5.05 3.54 0.85
CA ALA A 89 5.71 3.06 -0.34
C ALA A 89 5.38 1.56 -0.51
N PRO A 90 4.96 1.12 -1.71
CA PRO A 90 4.82 -0.30 -1.99
C PRO A 90 6.19 -0.94 -1.77
N THR A 91 6.33 -1.76 -0.73
CA THR A 91 7.62 -2.30 -0.32
C THR A 91 8.21 -3.25 -1.39
N ALA A 92 7.37 -3.76 -2.30
CA ALA A 92 7.79 -4.45 -3.50
C ALA A 92 8.49 -3.53 -4.53
N GLY A 93 8.17 -2.24 -4.52
CA GLY A 93 8.81 -1.22 -5.35
C GLY A 93 10.24 -0.89 -4.90
N LEU A 94 10.64 -1.28 -3.68
CA LEU A 94 11.99 -1.09 -3.15
C LEU A 94 13.05 -1.93 -3.87
N HIS A 95 12.62 -2.92 -4.65
CA HIS A 95 13.50 -3.79 -5.42
C HIS A 95 13.93 -3.21 -6.77
N PHE A 96 13.45 -2.00 -7.11
CA PHE A 96 13.79 -1.31 -8.34
C PHE A 96 14.74 -0.15 -8.06
N ASP A 97 15.82 -0.11 -8.83
CA ASP A 97 16.71 1.03 -8.95
C ASP A 97 16.55 1.70 -10.33
N ASP A 98 17.10 2.90 -10.48
CA ASP A 98 17.01 3.65 -11.74
C ASP A 98 17.61 2.88 -12.93
N ALA A 99 18.71 2.16 -12.70
CA ALA A 99 19.35 1.34 -13.72
C ALA A 99 18.42 0.20 -14.19
N MET A 100 17.66 -0.42 -13.29
CA MET A 100 16.67 -1.44 -13.63
C MET A 100 15.49 -0.82 -14.39
N MET A 101 15.01 0.34 -13.96
CA MET A 101 13.94 1.06 -14.65
C MET A 101 14.34 1.42 -16.09
N GLU A 102 15.58 1.86 -16.31
CA GLU A 102 16.12 2.13 -17.64
C GLU A 102 16.22 0.85 -18.50
N ARG A 103 16.70 -0.26 -17.92
CA ARG A 103 16.75 -1.56 -18.62
C ARG A 103 15.36 -2.05 -19.03
N LEU A 104 14.35 -1.86 -18.19
CA LEU A 104 12.96 -2.21 -18.52
C LEU A 104 12.45 -1.35 -19.67
N GLY A 105 12.68 -0.04 -19.61
CA GLY A 105 12.28 0.89 -20.67
C GLY A 105 12.93 0.59 -22.02
N THR A 106 14.24 0.35 -22.04
CA THR A 106 15.00 -0.04 -23.26
C THR A 106 14.59 -1.42 -23.80
N SER A 107 14.07 -2.30 -22.95
CA SER A 107 13.48 -3.59 -23.35
C SER A 107 12.05 -3.48 -23.88
N GLY A 108 11.50 -2.27 -24.00
CA GLY A 108 10.16 -2.02 -24.51
C GLY A 108 9.04 -2.30 -23.50
N ILE A 109 9.35 -2.42 -22.21
CA ILE A 109 8.37 -2.61 -21.15
C ILE A 109 7.81 -1.25 -20.75
N ALA A 110 6.50 -1.06 -20.94
CA ALA A 110 5.81 0.15 -20.53
C ALA A 110 5.66 0.21 -19.00
N ILE A 111 5.91 1.38 -18.43
CA ILE A 111 5.73 1.65 -17.01
C ILE A 111 4.55 2.61 -16.84
N ALA A 112 3.59 2.24 -16.00
CA ALA A 112 2.43 3.04 -15.66
C ALA A 112 2.26 3.11 -14.13
N TYR A 113 1.57 4.15 -13.65
CA TYR A 113 1.52 4.49 -12.23
C TYR A 113 0.08 4.52 -11.74
N VAL A 114 -0.13 4.05 -10.50
CA VAL A 114 -1.36 4.27 -9.74
C VAL A 114 -0.99 4.92 -8.42
N THR A 115 -1.87 5.76 -7.89
CA THR A 115 -1.67 6.40 -6.60
C THR A 115 -2.56 5.70 -5.59
N LEU A 116 -2.02 5.35 -4.43
CA LEU A 116 -2.81 4.92 -3.28
C LEU A 116 -2.47 5.76 -2.06
N HIS A 117 -3.49 6.34 -1.44
CA HIS A 117 -3.41 6.93 -0.11
C HIS A 117 -3.76 5.85 0.90
N VAL A 118 -2.70 5.17 1.33
CA VAL A 118 -2.77 4.13 2.36
C VAL A 118 -3.06 4.80 3.70
N GLY A 119 -4.21 4.49 4.29
CA GLY A 119 -4.55 4.89 5.65
C GLY A 119 -3.85 4.00 6.69
N ALA A 120 -3.84 4.42 7.95
CA ALA A 120 -3.16 3.67 9.01
C ALA A 120 -3.77 2.27 9.31
N GLY A 121 -4.93 1.95 8.72
CA GLY A 121 -5.59 0.65 8.85
C GLY A 121 -4.91 -0.50 8.08
N THR A 122 -4.10 -0.21 7.07
CA THR A 122 -3.51 -1.21 6.16
C THR A 122 -2.54 -2.18 6.85
N PHE A 123 -1.99 -1.80 8.00
CA PHE A 123 -1.08 -2.64 8.78
C PHE A 123 -1.76 -3.38 9.93
N GLN A 124 -3.09 -3.31 10.06
CA GLN A 124 -3.79 -4.02 11.13
C GLN A 124 -3.83 -5.54 10.86
N PRO A 125 -3.47 -6.38 11.84
CA PRO A 125 -3.57 -7.83 11.69
C PRO A 125 -5.05 -8.26 11.59
N VAL A 126 -5.31 -9.40 10.93
CA VAL A 126 -6.62 -10.05 11.00
C VAL A 126 -6.86 -10.51 12.45
N ARG A 127 -7.92 -9.99 13.09
CA ARG A 127 -8.26 -10.27 14.49
C ARG A 127 -9.52 -11.13 14.67
N VAL A 128 -10.09 -11.64 13.58
CA VAL A 128 -11.32 -12.44 13.58
C VAL A 128 -11.02 -13.90 13.29
N ASP A 129 -11.73 -14.81 13.96
CA ASP A 129 -11.61 -16.25 13.73
C ASP A 129 -12.32 -16.68 12.43
N ASN A 130 -13.43 -16.02 12.10
CA ASN A 130 -14.13 -16.17 10.83
C ASN A 130 -13.68 -15.10 9.84
N ILE A 131 -13.00 -15.52 8.77
CA ILE A 131 -12.44 -14.61 7.78
C ILE A 131 -13.54 -13.83 7.02
N HIS A 132 -14.76 -14.38 6.94
CA HIS A 132 -15.91 -13.66 6.36
C HIS A 132 -16.38 -12.46 7.20
N GLU A 133 -15.97 -12.39 8.47
CA GLU A 133 -16.27 -11.27 9.37
C GLU A 133 -15.17 -10.19 9.35
N HIS A 134 -14.09 -10.40 8.58
CA HIS A 134 -13.00 -9.43 8.49
C HIS A 134 -13.42 -8.23 7.64
N LYS A 135 -13.52 -7.06 8.28
CA LYS A 135 -13.72 -5.80 7.58
C LYS A 135 -12.36 -5.22 7.17
N MET A 136 -12.14 -5.10 5.86
CA MET A 136 -10.99 -4.38 5.33
C MET A 136 -11.16 -2.88 5.56
N HIS A 137 -10.06 -2.20 5.83
CA HIS A 137 -10.03 -0.74 5.85
C HIS A 137 -10.11 -0.20 4.43
N SER A 138 -10.95 0.83 4.24
CA SER A 138 -11.05 1.53 2.96
C SER A 138 -9.79 2.35 2.71
N GLU A 139 -9.24 2.26 1.50
CA GLU A 139 -8.10 3.03 1.04
C GLU A 139 -8.52 3.86 -0.19
N LEU A 140 -8.04 5.10 -0.29
CA LEU A 140 -8.29 5.94 -1.45
C LEU A 140 -7.27 5.62 -2.54
N TYR A 141 -7.74 5.35 -3.76
CA TYR A 141 -6.90 5.17 -4.94
C TYR A 141 -7.18 6.22 -6.00
N SER A 142 -6.21 6.41 -6.89
CA SER A 142 -6.36 7.10 -8.16
C SER A 142 -5.66 6.31 -9.27
N VAL A 143 -6.41 6.00 -10.32
CA VAL A 143 -5.92 5.38 -11.54
C VAL A 143 -6.00 6.41 -12.66
N PRO A 144 -4.89 7.03 -13.09
CA PRO A 144 -4.90 7.98 -14.20
C PRO A 144 -5.40 7.35 -15.49
N GLN A 145 -6.08 8.12 -16.35
CA GLN A 145 -6.53 7.63 -17.66
C GLN A 145 -5.36 7.10 -18.51
N ALA A 146 -4.19 7.76 -18.42
CA ALA A 146 -2.97 7.30 -19.07
C ALA A 146 -2.56 5.87 -18.67
N THR A 147 -2.80 5.47 -17.42
CA THR A 147 -2.52 4.11 -16.94
C THR A 147 -3.49 3.10 -17.53
N VAL A 148 -4.77 3.47 -17.63
CA VAL A 148 -5.79 2.64 -18.30
C VAL A 148 -5.45 2.45 -19.78
N ASP A 149 -5.07 3.53 -20.46
CA ASP A 149 -4.72 3.48 -21.88
C ASP A 149 -3.45 2.65 -22.12
N ALA A 150 -2.45 2.75 -21.25
CA ALA A 150 -1.24 1.93 -21.29
C ALA A 150 -1.55 0.44 -21.09
N ILE A 151 -2.42 0.10 -20.13
CA ILE A 151 -2.87 -1.27 -19.88
C ILE A 151 -3.60 -1.83 -21.10
N ARG A 152 -4.58 -1.09 -21.64
CA ARG A 152 -5.33 -1.49 -22.84
C ARG A 152 -4.42 -1.68 -24.04
N LEU A 153 -3.45 -0.78 -24.25
CA LEU A 153 -2.47 -0.90 -25.32
C LEU A 153 -1.61 -2.17 -25.16
N ALA A 154 -1.12 -2.44 -23.96
CA ALA A 154 -0.34 -3.65 -23.67
C ALA A 154 -1.15 -4.91 -23.97
N GLN A 155 -2.40 -4.98 -23.48
CA GLN A 155 -3.30 -6.11 -23.73
C GLN A 155 -3.63 -6.28 -25.23
N SER A 156 -3.86 -5.18 -25.96
CA SER A 156 -4.11 -5.21 -27.41
C SER A 156 -2.93 -5.78 -28.22
N ARG A 157 -1.73 -5.73 -27.66
CA ARG A 157 -0.48 -6.27 -28.25
C ARG A 157 -0.15 -7.68 -27.74
N GLY A 158 -1.02 -8.29 -26.95
CA GLY A 158 -0.76 -9.59 -26.31
C GLY A 158 0.25 -9.54 -25.15
N GLY A 159 0.52 -8.34 -24.62
CA GLY A 159 1.35 -8.16 -23.43
C GLY A 159 0.59 -8.55 -22.15
N LYS A 160 1.34 -8.71 -21.06
CA LYS A 160 0.79 -8.99 -19.71
C LYS A 160 0.95 -7.76 -18.81
N VAL A 161 -0.06 -7.45 -18.00
CA VAL A 161 -0.02 -6.44 -16.94
C VAL A 161 0.61 -7.05 -15.70
N THR A 162 1.71 -6.42 -15.25
CA THR A 162 2.42 -6.82 -14.03
C THR A 162 2.18 -5.76 -12.95
N ALA A 163 1.47 -6.11 -11.88
CA ALA A 163 1.34 -5.27 -10.72
C ALA A 163 2.60 -5.38 -9.85
N VAL A 164 3.13 -4.23 -9.41
CA VAL A 164 4.23 -4.16 -8.44
C VAL A 164 3.63 -3.81 -7.08
N GLY A 165 3.43 -4.84 -6.26
CA GLY A 165 2.80 -4.75 -4.94
C GLY A 165 1.31 -5.12 -4.95
N THR A 166 0.88 -5.76 -3.87
CA THR A 166 -0.52 -6.16 -3.63
C THR A 166 -1.48 -4.97 -3.58
N THR A 167 -0.97 -3.82 -3.15
CA THR A 167 -1.65 -2.54 -3.11
C THR A 167 -2.08 -2.06 -4.51
N VAL A 168 -1.16 -2.13 -5.47
CA VAL A 168 -1.43 -1.79 -6.88
C VAL A 168 -2.48 -2.73 -7.46
N LEU A 169 -2.36 -4.02 -7.15
CA LEU A 169 -3.32 -5.03 -7.57
C LEU A 169 -4.73 -4.72 -7.02
N ARG A 170 -4.88 -4.43 -5.73
CA ARG A 170 -6.18 -4.07 -5.13
C ARG A 170 -6.80 -2.84 -5.79
N ALA A 171 -6.01 -1.81 -6.05
CA ALA A 171 -6.47 -0.59 -6.73
C ALA A 171 -7.00 -0.88 -8.14
N LEU A 172 -6.24 -1.62 -8.96
CA LEU A 172 -6.63 -1.99 -10.32
C LEU A 172 -7.87 -2.88 -10.35
N GLU A 173 -7.94 -3.90 -9.50
CA GLU A 173 -9.09 -4.80 -9.44
C GLU A 173 -10.36 -4.08 -8.92
N SER A 174 -10.20 -3.10 -8.04
CA SER A 174 -11.31 -2.25 -7.57
C SER A 174 -11.80 -1.29 -8.65
N ALA A 175 -10.88 -0.68 -9.39
CA ALA A 175 -11.18 0.18 -10.54
C ALA A 175 -11.83 -0.60 -11.70
N ALA A 176 -11.70 -1.94 -11.71
CA ALA A 176 -12.32 -2.84 -12.68
C ALA A 176 -13.59 -3.55 -12.16
N ARG A 177 -14.11 -3.20 -10.98
CA ARG A 177 -15.25 -3.92 -10.35
C ARG A 177 -16.51 -4.04 -11.23
N ASN A 178 -16.68 -3.14 -12.20
CA ASN A 178 -17.82 -3.09 -13.11
C ASN A 178 -17.60 -3.87 -14.41
N GLY A 179 -16.57 -4.72 -14.50
CA GLY A 179 -16.27 -5.54 -15.67
C GLY A 179 -15.22 -4.94 -16.62
N GLU A 180 -14.90 -3.66 -16.46
CA GLU A 180 -13.87 -2.97 -17.23
C GLU A 180 -13.10 -2.01 -16.33
N LEU A 181 -11.78 -1.91 -16.55
CA LEU A 181 -10.92 -0.95 -15.87
C LEU A 181 -11.29 0.48 -16.27
N GLN A 182 -11.66 1.30 -15.28
CA GLN A 182 -11.99 2.71 -15.47
C GLN A 182 -10.95 3.62 -14.79
N GLY A 183 -10.63 4.73 -15.45
CA GLY A 183 -9.78 5.76 -14.87
C GLY A 183 -10.57 6.60 -13.87
N GLY A 184 -9.87 7.17 -12.89
CA GLY A 184 -10.46 8.03 -11.87
C GLY A 184 -9.98 7.68 -10.46
N SER A 185 -10.56 8.37 -9.50
CA SER A 185 -10.31 8.14 -8.07
C SER A 185 -11.49 7.44 -7.42
N GLY A 186 -11.20 6.65 -6.39
CA GLY A 186 -12.21 5.90 -5.66
C GLY A 186 -11.69 5.37 -4.35
N GLU A 187 -12.54 4.62 -3.67
CA GLU A 187 -12.23 3.91 -2.45
C GLU A 187 -12.21 2.41 -2.70
N THR A 188 -11.30 1.70 -2.03
CA THR A 188 -11.23 0.24 -2.05
C THR A 188 -11.14 -0.33 -0.65
N ASP A 189 -12.13 -1.16 -0.32
CA ASP A 189 -12.15 -2.07 0.80
C ASP A 189 -12.09 -3.53 0.31
N ILE A 190 -11.61 -3.76 -0.92
CA ILE A 190 -11.68 -5.08 -1.53
C ILE A 190 -10.89 -6.10 -0.71
N PHE A 191 -11.56 -7.19 -0.34
CA PHE A 191 -10.96 -8.31 0.34
C PHE A 191 -10.81 -9.51 -0.61
N ILE A 192 -9.59 -9.72 -1.09
CA ILE A 192 -9.29 -10.75 -2.10
C ILE A 192 -8.94 -12.06 -1.38
N THR A 193 -9.75 -13.09 -1.61
CA THR A 193 -9.59 -14.44 -1.04
C THR A 193 -9.67 -15.50 -2.13
N PRO A 194 -9.20 -16.75 -1.89
CA PRO A 194 -9.27 -17.81 -2.89
C PRO A 194 -10.67 -17.98 -3.48
N GLY A 195 -10.76 -18.04 -4.81
CA GLY A 195 -12.03 -18.00 -5.55
C GLY A 195 -12.35 -16.63 -6.18
N TYR A 196 -11.60 -15.58 -5.84
CA TYR A 196 -11.70 -14.28 -6.51
C TYR A 196 -11.33 -14.36 -7.99
N ARG A 197 -12.12 -13.72 -8.86
CA ARG A 197 -11.86 -13.64 -10.30
C ARG A 197 -11.16 -12.32 -10.62
N PHE A 198 -9.85 -12.38 -10.82
CA PHE A 198 -9.07 -11.23 -11.28
C PHE A 198 -9.49 -10.80 -12.69
N GLN A 199 -9.38 -9.52 -12.99
CA GLN A 199 -9.83 -8.93 -14.25
C GLN A 199 -8.70 -8.21 -14.99
N VAL A 200 -7.75 -7.62 -14.26
CA VAL A 200 -6.74 -6.73 -14.85
C VAL A 200 -5.35 -7.33 -14.77
N VAL A 201 -4.96 -7.85 -13.60
CA VAL A 201 -3.57 -8.22 -13.33
C VAL A 201 -3.30 -9.68 -13.72
N GLU A 202 -2.28 -9.93 -14.55
CA GLU A 202 -1.83 -11.27 -14.92
C GLU A 202 -0.53 -11.70 -14.23
N ARG A 203 0.28 -10.75 -13.75
CA ARG A 203 1.47 -11.00 -12.94
C ARG A 203 1.53 -10.11 -11.72
N LEU A 204 2.06 -10.63 -10.61
CA LEU A 204 2.27 -9.87 -9.39
C LEU A 204 3.71 -10.02 -8.92
N LEU A 205 4.41 -8.90 -8.75
CA LEU A 205 5.66 -8.82 -8.01
C LEU A 205 5.35 -8.32 -6.59
N THR A 206 5.69 -9.08 -5.57
CA THR A 206 5.44 -8.72 -4.16
C THR A 206 6.45 -9.38 -3.22
N ASN A 207 6.52 -8.94 -1.97
CA ASN A 207 7.36 -9.57 -0.94
C ASN A 207 6.75 -10.91 -0.43
N PHE A 208 7.52 -11.65 0.36
CA PHE A 208 6.97 -12.73 1.18
C PHE A 208 6.22 -12.19 2.40
N HIS A 209 5.02 -12.70 2.64
CA HIS A 209 4.06 -12.20 3.62
C HIS A 209 3.95 -13.11 4.85
N LEU A 210 3.44 -12.56 5.95
CA LEU A 210 3.25 -13.32 7.19
C LEU A 210 2.24 -14.46 7.05
N PRO A 211 2.45 -15.60 7.74
CA PRO A 211 1.40 -16.59 7.95
C PRO A 211 0.14 -15.94 8.54
N LYS A 212 -1.03 -16.40 8.09
CA LYS A 212 -2.35 -15.90 8.54
C LYS A 212 -2.58 -14.39 8.29
N SER A 213 -1.93 -13.81 7.28
CA SER A 213 -2.19 -12.43 6.84
C SER A 213 -3.17 -12.35 5.66
N THR A 214 -3.90 -11.24 5.54
CA THR A 214 -4.74 -10.95 4.35
C THR A 214 -3.91 -10.94 3.06
N LEU A 215 -2.66 -10.50 3.13
CA LEU A 215 -1.75 -10.50 1.98
C LEU A 215 -1.40 -11.92 1.53
N LEU A 216 -1.16 -12.86 2.46
CA LEU A 216 -0.95 -14.27 2.12
C LEU A 216 -2.19 -14.88 1.46
N MET A 217 -3.39 -14.49 1.90
CA MET A 217 -4.64 -14.92 1.26
C MET A 217 -4.77 -14.38 -0.17
N LEU A 218 -4.45 -13.11 -0.38
CA LEU A 218 -4.48 -12.47 -1.69
C LEU A 218 -3.54 -13.17 -2.67
N VAL A 219 -2.28 -13.42 -2.29
CA VAL A 219 -1.33 -14.10 -3.18
C VAL A 219 -1.72 -15.55 -3.42
N SER A 220 -2.35 -16.22 -2.44
CA SER A 220 -2.91 -17.57 -2.60
C SER A 220 -4.10 -17.59 -3.55
N ALA A 221 -4.94 -16.55 -3.51
CA ALA A 221 -6.02 -16.37 -4.48
C ALA A 221 -5.47 -16.16 -5.90
N PHE A 222 -4.37 -15.42 -6.01
CA PHE A 222 -3.77 -15.04 -7.29
C PHE A 222 -3.05 -16.21 -7.98
N ALA A 223 -2.11 -16.86 -7.30
CA ALA A 223 -1.27 -17.92 -7.89
C ALA A 223 -1.71 -19.34 -7.54
N GLY A 224 -2.79 -19.49 -6.76
CA GLY A 224 -3.28 -20.78 -6.27
C GLY A 224 -2.64 -21.18 -4.94
N THR A 225 -3.47 -21.69 -4.02
CA THR A 225 -3.08 -22.03 -2.65
C THR A 225 -1.93 -23.04 -2.59
N ASP A 226 -1.96 -24.08 -3.41
CA ASP A 226 -0.95 -25.14 -3.35
C ASP A 226 0.40 -24.67 -3.93
N HIS A 227 0.39 -23.87 -5.00
CA HIS A 227 1.60 -23.26 -5.53
C HIS A 227 2.25 -22.32 -4.51
N ILE A 228 1.46 -21.46 -3.85
CA ILE A 228 1.97 -20.56 -2.82
C ILE A 228 2.54 -21.33 -1.62
N LYS A 229 1.88 -22.40 -1.17
CA LYS A 229 2.41 -23.25 -0.09
C LYS A 229 3.78 -23.85 -0.46
N GLN A 230 3.92 -24.39 -1.67
CA GLN A 230 5.18 -24.97 -2.15
C GLN A 230 6.27 -23.90 -2.27
N ALA A 231 5.95 -22.73 -2.83
CA ALA A 231 6.89 -21.61 -2.95
C ALA A 231 7.38 -21.13 -1.57
N TYR A 232 6.48 -21.02 -0.59
CA TYR A 232 6.85 -20.62 0.78
C TYR A 232 7.68 -21.69 1.50
N GLN A 233 7.36 -22.97 1.31
CA GLN A 233 8.16 -24.06 1.85
C GLN A 233 9.59 -24.01 1.32
N HIS A 234 9.75 -23.85 0.00
CA HIS A 234 11.06 -23.68 -0.62
C HIS A 234 11.79 -22.44 -0.09
N ALA A 235 11.11 -21.30 0.01
CA ALA A 235 11.70 -20.07 0.50
C ALA A 235 12.23 -20.20 1.94
N ILE A 236 11.51 -20.94 2.80
CA ILE A 236 11.95 -21.26 4.17
C ILE A 236 13.19 -22.16 4.15
N GLU A 237 13.16 -23.25 3.38
CA GLU A 237 14.29 -24.20 3.27
C GLU A 237 15.55 -23.54 2.73
N ALA A 238 15.40 -22.67 1.73
CA ALA A 238 16.48 -21.92 1.10
C ALA A 238 16.85 -20.63 1.86
N ARG A 239 16.23 -20.36 3.01
CA ARG A 239 16.53 -19.21 3.90
C ARG A 239 16.37 -17.84 3.22
N TYR A 240 15.34 -17.68 2.41
CA TYR A 240 14.93 -16.38 1.90
C TYR A 240 14.59 -15.45 3.06
N ARG A 241 14.78 -14.16 2.85
CA ARG A 241 14.40 -13.11 3.79
C ARG A 241 12.95 -12.75 3.52
N PHE A 242 12.14 -12.70 4.58
CA PHE A 242 10.72 -12.37 4.46
C PHE A 242 10.47 -10.89 4.77
N PHE A 243 9.22 -10.44 4.65
CA PHE A 243 8.77 -9.09 5.00
C PHE A 243 9.22 -7.99 4.04
N SER A 244 8.98 -6.74 4.43
CA SER A 244 9.13 -5.56 3.56
C SER A 244 10.54 -5.29 3.07
N TYR A 245 11.56 -5.64 3.87
CA TYR A 245 12.97 -5.54 3.46
C TYR A 245 13.59 -6.89 3.08
N GLY A 246 12.75 -7.94 3.00
CA GLY A 246 13.15 -9.26 2.56
C GLY A 246 13.23 -9.36 1.04
N ASP A 247 13.24 -10.59 0.55
CA ASP A 247 13.26 -10.90 -0.87
C ASP A 247 11.87 -10.73 -1.51
N ALA A 248 11.84 -10.70 -2.85
CA ALA A 248 10.62 -10.60 -3.64
C ALA A 248 10.27 -11.92 -4.33
N MET A 249 9.00 -12.08 -4.66
CA MET A 249 8.47 -13.12 -5.53
C MET A 249 7.73 -12.50 -6.72
N LEU A 250 7.99 -13.03 -7.91
CA LEU A 250 7.20 -12.79 -9.11
C LEU A 250 6.32 -14.00 -9.36
N ILE A 251 5.00 -13.80 -9.33
CA ILE A 251 4.02 -14.87 -9.51
C ILE A 251 3.10 -14.55 -10.69
N GLU A 252 2.64 -15.59 -11.38
CA GLU A 252 1.62 -15.47 -12.43
C GLU A 252 0.26 -15.92 -11.89
N ARG A 253 -0.80 -15.37 -12.47
CA ARG A 253 -2.16 -15.77 -12.16
C ARG A 253 -2.41 -17.24 -12.53
N ALA A 254 -3.04 -18.00 -11.63
CA ALA A 254 -3.46 -19.39 -11.86
C ALA A 254 -4.65 -19.53 -12.81
#